data_AF-A0A971E4Z3-F1
#
_entry.id   AF-A0A971E4Z3-F1
#
_cell.length_a   1.000
_cell.length_b   1.000
_cell.length_c   1.000
_cell.angle_alpha   90.00
_cell.angle_beta   90.00
_cell.angle_gamma   90.00
#
_symmetry.space_group_name_H-M   'P 1'
#
loop_
_entity.id
_entity.type
_entity.pdbx_description
1 polymer ?
#
loop_
_entity_poly.entity_id
_entity_poly.type
_entity_poly.pdbx_seq_one_letter_code
_entity_poly.pdbx_strand_id
1 'polypeptide(L)'
;ANATRNQVNVYQPRKPASDIVVRYAFLHGEDSDYSGMARYYQKYLVKTGELDRLDMSGGVPLVLDLVGAIDVRTPVLGAPRDIVVPLTTFRQAASIVDELVDSGIARIDVRYSRWMKGGLRHVLPSGVAVERSLGTKRDLEDLADKLSSMGIGFYPDVSFLRVYRDTWFDGFTWLRDAARMLNRSASRVSGYDTVTGELLTDLISSPYVLSARRLGDLVTSFAREYARYSIPGLSLRDMASQVDSDFRTDEDLLIDRAQSLKIVEEQLRYLSDDVGLGLMASGANDYAIKYCDIVTDVPTGSSGYQILDETVPFFQMVLHGYVAYALEPANLAVDPVQAVLRTIETGASPYFRVMYADGSTIKSTRYDHLYSMNFHEWKDDIIELYRELNEVFSAAGGHRIVQHRRILEGVYQTIYENGASTVVNYTEHSVDIGGHEVRGCGYIVLPAEVTQSGDPEAL
;
A
#
# COMPACT_ATOMS: atom_id res chain seq x y z
N ALA A 1 9.99 -28.02 -41.40
CA ALA A 1 9.71 -29.06 -40.40
C ALA A 1 8.73 -28.49 -39.39
N ASN A 2 7.47 -28.97 -39.41
CA ASN A 2 6.43 -28.55 -38.47
C ASN A 2 6.76 -29.11 -37.09
N ALA A 3 7.29 -28.28 -36.20
CA ALA A 3 7.38 -28.62 -34.78
C ALA A 3 5.96 -28.54 -34.19
N THR A 4 5.30 -29.70 -34.10
CA THR A 4 4.12 -29.89 -33.27
C THR A 4 4.49 -29.48 -31.84
N ARG A 5 4.02 -28.31 -31.39
CA ARG A 5 4.04 -27.96 -29.98
C ARG A 5 3.12 -28.94 -29.27
N ASN A 6 3.69 -29.98 -28.66
CA ASN A 6 2.98 -30.85 -27.73
C ASN A 6 2.61 -30.01 -26.50
N GLN A 7 1.43 -29.39 -26.53
CA GLN A 7 0.85 -28.75 -25.36
C GLN A 7 0.11 -29.82 -24.55
N VAL A 8 0.51 -29.98 -23.29
CA VAL A 8 -0.20 -30.82 -22.32
C VAL A 8 -1.01 -29.88 -21.42
N ASN A 9 -2.34 -30.03 -21.44
CA ASN A 9 -3.19 -29.31 -20.50
C ASN A 9 -3.02 -29.93 -19.12
N VAL A 10 -2.68 -29.10 -18.13
CA VAL A 10 -2.56 -29.52 -16.73
C VAL A 10 -3.67 -28.85 -15.95
N TYR A 11 -4.47 -29.66 -15.26
CA TYR A 11 -5.59 -29.21 -14.44
C TYR A 11 -5.27 -29.44 -12.96
N GLN A 12 -5.94 -28.67 -12.10
CA GLN A 12 -5.90 -28.92 -10.66
C GLN A 12 -6.52 -30.30 -10.33
N PRO A 13 -5.96 -31.04 -9.35
CA PRO A 13 -6.45 -32.37 -8.95
C PRO A 13 -7.93 -32.45 -8.60
N ARG A 14 -8.47 -31.42 -7.93
CA ARG A 14 -9.88 -31.35 -7.52
C ARG A 14 -10.48 -29.97 -7.79
N LYS A 15 -11.81 -29.88 -7.78
CA LYS A 15 -12.52 -28.60 -7.87
C LYS A 15 -12.16 -27.70 -6.67
N PRO A 16 -12.20 -26.36 -6.82
CA PRO A 16 -11.95 -25.45 -5.70
C PRO A 16 -12.98 -25.66 -4.59
N ALA A 17 -12.58 -25.48 -3.34
CA ALA A 17 -13.44 -25.59 -2.18
C ALA A 17 -14.31 -24.33 -1.94
N SER A 18 -14.98 -23.85 -2.98
CA SER A 18 -15.87 -22.68 -2.93
C SER A 18 -16.95 -22.73 -4.01
N ASP A 19 -18.10 -22.14 -3.71
CA ASP A 19 -19.16 -21.90 -4.70
C ASP A 19 -18.88 -20.65 -5.54
N ILE A 20 -19.35 -20.64 -6.78
CA ILE A 20 -19.34 -19.45 -7.64
C ILE A 20 -20.71 -18.79 -7.50
N VAL A 21 -20.76 -17.64 -6.85
CA VAL A 21 -22.00 -16.91 -6.55
C VAL A 21 -21.97 -15.53 -7.18
N VAL A 22 -23.04 -15.15 -7.86
CA VAL A 22 -23.22 -13.80 -8.42
C VAL A 22 -24.50 -13.20 -7.86
N ARG A 23 -24.42 -11.99 -7.31
CA ARG A 23 -25.56 -11.21 -6.86
C ARG A 23 -25.74 -10.00 -7.75
N TYR A 24 -26.89 -9.91 -8.40
CA TYR A 24 -27.25 -8.74 -9.20
C TYR A 24 -28.04 -7.74 -8.34
N ALA A 25 -27.70 -6.47 -8.44
CA ALA A 25 -28.44 -5.35 -7.87
C ALA A 25 -28.67 -4.32 -8.96
N PHE A 26 -29.91 -3.87 -9.11
CA PHE A 26 -30.29 -2.89 -10.13
C PHE A 26 -30.47 -1.53 -9.44
N LEU A 27 -29.73 -0.53 -9.92
CA LEU A 27 -29.81 0.85 -9.44
C LEU A 27 -30.73 1.67 -10.35
N HIS A 28 -31.34 2.72 -9.81
CA HIS A 28 -32.36 3.51 -10.50
C HIS A 28 -32.17 5.01 -10.24
N GLY A 29 -32.65 5.85 -11.15
CA GLY A 29 -32.58 7.30 -11.01
C GLY A 29 -31.15 7.81 -10.90
N GLU A 30 -30.91 8.70 -9.94
CA GLU A 30 -29.60 9.32 -9.70
C GLU A 30 -28.54 8.35 -9.15
N ASP A 31 -28.93 7.17 -8.66
CA ASP A 31 -28.00 6.11 -8.27
C ASP A 31 -27.54 5.26 -9.47
N SER A 32 -28.07 5.48 -10.68
CA SER A 32 -27.76 4.68 -11.88
C SER A 32 -26.43 5.07 -12.55
N ASP A 33 -25.40 5.34 -11.75
CA ASP A 33 -24.04 5.67 -12.18
C ASP A 33 -22.99 4.91 -11.33
N TYR A 34 -21.70 5.11 -11.64
CA TYR A 34 -20.62 4.45 -10.88
C TYR A 34 -20.53 4.96 -9.43
N SER A 35 -20.99 6.18 -9.16
CA SER A 35 -21.04 6.73 -7.80
C SER A 35 -22.07 5.97 -6.96
N GLY A 36 -23.26 5.72 -7.50
CA GLY A 36 -24.30 4.90 -6.89
C GLY A 36 -23.86 3.44 -6.71
N MET A 37 -23.11 2.88 -7.66
CA MET A 37 -22.52 1.54 -7.53
C MET A 37 -21.52 1.48 -6.37
N ALA A 38 -20.63 2.47 -6.24
CA ALA A 38 -19.67 2.55 -5.13
C ALA A 38 -20.40 2.69 -3.79
N ARG A 39 -21.40 3.58 -3.68
CA ARG A 39 -22.23 3.74 -2.48
C ARG A 39 -22.98 2.45 -2.13
N TYR A 40 -23.51 1.72 -3.10
CA TYR A 40 -24.18 0.44 -2.88
C TYR A 40 -23.22 -0.61 -2.33
N TYR A 41 -22.03 -0.74 -2.93
CA TYR A 41 -21.03 -1.70 -2.47
C TYR A 41 -20.49 -1.35 -1.08
N GLN A 42 -20.24 -0.08 -0.81
CA GLN A 42 -19.86 0.41 0.52
C GLN A 42 -20.92 0.06 1.58
N LYS A 43 -22.22 0.31 1.30
CA LYS A 43 -23.33 -0.11 2.21
C LYS A 43 -23.35 -1.62 2.43
N TYR A 44 -23.03 -2.40 1.41
CA TYR A 44 -22.93 -3.86 1.53
C TYR A 44 -21.80 -4.25 2.50
N LEU A 45 -20.60 -3.69 2.34
CA LEU A 45 -19.45 -3.97 3.20
C LEU A 45 -19.71 -3.59 4.66
N VAL A 46 -20.32 -2.42 4.90
CA VAL A 46 -20.74 -2.02 6.25
C VAL A 46 -21.75 -2.99 6.84
N LYS A 47 -22.76 -3.38 6.06
CA LYS A 47 -23.81 -4.32 6.52
C LYS A 47 -23.23 -5.70 6.85
N THR A 48 -22.16 -6.12 6.20
CA THR A 48 -21.48 -7.40 6.48
C THR A 48 -20.41 -7.30 7.56
N GLY A 49 -20.18 -6.12 8.14
CA GLY A 49 -19.14 -5.90 9.15
C GLY A 49 -17.72 -5.91 8.58
N GLU A 50 -17.58 -5.64 7.29
CA GLU A 50 -16.27 -5.54 6.61
C GLU A 50 -15.73 -4.11 6.62
N LEU A 51 -16.55 -3.11 6.93
CA LEU A 51 -16.12 -1.71 7.07
C LEU A 51 -16.87 -1.06 8.23
N ASP A 52 -16.11 -0.38 9.09
CA ASP A 52 -16.64 0.45 10.16
C ASP A 52 -16.28 1.92 9.93
N ARG A 53 -17.15 2.83 10.36
CA ARG A 53 -16.93 4.26 10.14
C ARG A 53 -15.69 4.71 10.91
N LEU A 54 -14.77 5.35 10.20
CA LEU A 54 -13.56 5.92 10.80
C LEU A 54 -13.82 7.36 11.25
N ASP A 55 -13.43 7.69 12.47
CA ASP A 55 -13.35 9.08 12.90
C ASP A 55 -12.08 9.72 12.33
N MET A 56 -12.28 10.70 11.47
CA MET A 56 -11.27 11.40 10.71
C MET A 56 -11.24 12.90 11.07
N SER A 57 -11.84 13.26 12.21
CA SER A 57 -11.94 14.63 12.70
C SER A 57 -10.59 15.33 12.92
N GLY A 58 -9.48 14.58 12.99
CA GLY A 58 -8.10 15.08 13.05
C GLY A 58 -7.38 15.26 11.70
N GLY A 59 -8.07 15.20 10.55
CA GLY A 59 -7.45 15.23 9.21
C GLY A 59 -6.85 13.88 8.79
N VAL A 60 -6.26 13.78 7.60
CA VAL A 60 -5.54 12.55 7.19
C VAL A 60 -4.08 12.60 7.68
N PRO A 61 -3.49 11.46 8.05
CA PRO A 61 -2.06 11.42 8.38
C PRO A 61 -1.21 11.57 7.11
N LEU A 62 -0.03 12.19 7.26
CA LEU A 62 1.07 12.04 6.31
C LEU A 62 1.62 10.62 6.41
N VAL A 63 1.61 9.87 5.32
CA VAL A 63 2.33 8.60 5.24
C VAL A 63 3.76 8.88 4.79
N LEU A 64 4.74 8.47 5.59
CA LEU A 64 6.16 8.63 5.29
C LEU A 64 6.84 7.25 5.23
N ASP A 65 7.20 6.79 4.04
CA ASP A 65 7.98 5.55 3.87
C ASP A 65 9.47 5.85 3.85
N LEU A 66 10.13 5.47 4.94
CA LEU A 66 11.56 5.60 5.11
C LEU A 66 12.26 4.33 4.65
N VAL A 67 13.16 4.46 3.68
CA VAL A 67 13.97 3.34 3.19
C VAL A 67 15.18 3.13 4.10
N GLY A 68 15.20 2.00 4.79
CA GLY A 68 16.26 1.62 5.73
C GLY A 68 17.58 1.31 5.03
N ALA A 69 17.69 0.18 4.34
CA ALA A 69 18.94 -0.26 3.69
C ALA A 69 18.74 -0.81 2.27
N ILE A 70 19.82 -0.88 1.51
CA ILE A 70 19.90 -1.58 0.21
C ILE A 70 21.08 -2.55 0.16
N ASP A 71 21.01 -3.51 -0.77
CA ASP A 71 22.09 -4.43 -1.07
C ASP A 71 22.92 -3.96 -2.28
N VAL A 72 24.21 -3.68 -2.08
CA VAL A 72 25.11 -3.27 -3.16
C VAL A 72 26.14 -4.36 -3.42
N ARG A 73 26.34 -4.71 -4.70
CA ARG A 73 27.39 -5.64 -5.11
C ARG A 73 28.66 -4.87 -5.44
N THR A 74 29.69 -4.99 -4.61
CA THR A 74 30.94 -4.23 -4.74
C THR A 74 32.18 -5.14 -4.61
N PRO A 75 33.32 -4.81 -5.25
CA PRO A 75 34.56 -5.54 -5.05
C PRO A 75 35.10 -5.35 -3.62
N VAL A 76 35.22 -6.46 -2.88
CA VAL A 76 35.88 -6.50 -1.57
C VAL A 76 37.09 -7.41 -1.71
N LEU A 77 38.29 -6.84 -1.55
CA LEU A 77 39.57 -7.56 -1.75
C LEU A 77 39.65 -8.28 -3.12
N GLY A 78 39.16 -7.63 -4.17
CA GLY A 78 39.21 -8.15 -5.55
C GLY A 78 38.10 -9.16 -5.91
N ALA A 79 37.23 -9.54 -4.96
CA ALA A 79 36.10 -10.43 -5.22
C ALA A 79 34.76 -9.67 -5.07
N PRO A 80 33.80 -9.82 -6.00
CA PRO A 80 32.50 -9.17 -5.88
C PRO A 80 31.73 -9.77 -4.70
N ARG A 81 31.31 -8.92 -3.75
CA ARG A 81 30.49 -9.30 -2.60
C ARG A 81 29.26 -8.42 -2.51
N ASP A 82 28.16 -9.02 -2.06
CA ASP A 82 26.96 -8.27 -1.67
C ASP A 82 27.17 -7.72 -0.25
N ILE A 83 27.05 -6.40 -0.10
CA ILE A 83 27.09 -5.70 1.18
C ILE A 83 25.79 -4.93 1.38
N VAL A 84 25.37 -4.78 2.63
CA VAL A 84 24.19 -3.98 2.98
C VAL A 84 24.64 -2.57 3.31
N VAL A 85 24.14 -1.58 2.56
CA VAL A 85 24.43 -0.16 2.72
C VAL A 85 23.21 0.52 3.37
N PRO A 86 23.39 1.19 4.52
CA PRO A 86 22.30 1.92 5.16
C PRO A 86 21.99 3.20 4.37
N LEU A 87 20.69 3.44 4.15
CA LEU A 87 20.16 4.66 3.54
C LEU A 87 19.54 5.58 4.60
N THR A 88 18.88 5.00 5.61
CA THR A 88 18.31 5.74 6.74
C THR A 88 18.46 4.89 7.98
N THR A 89 19.37 5.21 8.89
CA THR A 89 19.50 4.54 10.21
C THR A 89 18.32 4.86 11.13
N PHE A 90 18.14 4.13 12.23
CA PHE A 90 17.06 4.42 13.21
C PHE A 90 17.17 5.83 13.81
N ARG A 91 18.39 6.31 14.06
CA ARG A 91 18.63 7.66 14.56
C ARG A 91 18.33 8.73 13.51
N GLN A 92 18.64 8.47 12.25
CA GLN A 92 18.29 9.37 11.14
C GLN A 92 16.78 9.41 10.91
N ALA A 93 16.08 8.28 11.04
CA ALA A 93 14.62 8.26 11.00
C ALA A 93 14.01 9.16 12.09
N ALA A 94 14.54 9.10 13.31
CA ALA A 94 14.13 9.99 14.39
C ALA A 94 14.38 11.47 14.08
N SER A 95 15.49 11.80 13.41
CA SER A 95 15.82 13.18 12.99
C SER A 95 14.86 13.70 11.92
N ILE A 96 14.56 12.87 10.92
CA ILE A 96 13.61 13.22 9.85
C ILE A 96 12.24 13.57 10.45
N VAL A 97 11.77 12.75 11.39
CA VAL A 97 10.48 12.97 12.04
C VAL A 97 10.48 14.24 12.89
N ASP A 98 11.54 14.50 13.67
CA ASP A 98 11.66 15.76 14.43
C ASP A 98 11.54 16.96 13.51
N GLU A 99 12.25 16.96 12.37
CA GLU A 99 12.24 18.08 11.44
C GLU A 99 10.86 18.35 10.84
N LEU A 100 10.07 17.30 10.57
CA LEU A 100 8.70 17.44 10.06
C LEU A 100 7.75 17.96 11.14
N VAL A 101 7.89 17.46 12.37
CA VAL A 101 7.08 17.89 13.52
C VAL A 101 7.39 19.35 13.89
N ASP A 102 8.67 19.73 13.93
CA ASP A 102 9.12 21.11 14.14
C ASP A 102 8.61 22.07 13.05
N SER A 103 8.33 21.54 11.84
CA SER A 103 7.75 22.28 10.72
C SER A 103 6.21 22.38 10.75
N GLY A 104 5.58 21.81 11.79
CA GLY A 104 4.14 21.90 12.04
C GLY A 104 3.31 20.73 11.51
N ILE A 105 3.93 19.61 11.10
CA ILE A 105 3.20 18.41 10.67
C ILE A 105 2.77 17.64 11.92
N ALA A 106 1.47 17.69 12.21
CA ALA A 106 0.89 17.17 13.45
C ALA A 106 0.59 15.67 13.42
N ARG A 107 0.33 15.08 12.24
CA ARG A 107 -0.04 13.66 12.10
C ARG A 107 0.85 12.98 11.07
N ILE A 108 1.64 12.02 11.53
CA ILE A 108 2.56 11.24 10.70
C ILE A 108 2.34 9.76 11.02
N ASP A 109 2.32 8.94 9.99
CA ASP A 109 2.45 7.48 10.07
C ASP A 109 3.69 7.05 9.29
N VAL A 110 4.65 6.50 10.01
CA VAL A 110 5.96 6.13 9.46
C VAL A 110 5.96 4.67 9.07
N ARG A 111 6.07 4.38 7.78
CA ARG A 111 6.45 3.06 7.27
C ARG A 111 7.96 2.98 7.22
N TYR A 112 8.55 1.90 7.74
CA TYR A 112 10.02 1.75 7.72
C TYR A 112 10.40 0.48 6.98
N SER A 113 10.82 0.65 5.73
CA SER A 113 11.08 -0.45 4.81
C SER A 113 12.53 -0.93 4.86
N ARG A 114 12.76 -2.22 4.56
CA ARG A 114 14.11 -2.82 4.43
C ARG A 114 14.96 -2.72 5.71
N TRP A 115 14.34 -2.84 6.87
CA TRP A 115 14.97 -2.71 8.19
C TRP A 115 15.50 -4.02 8.78
N MET A 116 14.92 -5.13 8.35
CA MET A 116 15.33 -6.45 8.77
C MET A 116 16.65 -6.86 8.10
N LYS A 117 17.37 -7.78 8.74
CA LYS A 117 18.63 -8.34 8.26
C LYS A 117 18.49 -8.83 6.82
N GLY A 118 19.31 -8.26 5.95
CA GLY A 118 19.26 -8.50 4.50
C GLY A 118 18.47 -7.46 3.70
N GLY A 119 17.99 -6.39 4.34
CA GLY A 119 17.39 -5.24 3.67
C GLY A 119 16.15 -5.58 2.86
N LEU A 120 16.19 -5.31 1.55
CA LEU A 120 15.11 -5.67 0.64
C LEU A 120 14.87 -7.19 0.62
N ARG A 121 15.97 -7.96 0.67
CA ARG A 121 16.00 -9.43 0.62
C ARG A 121 16.08 -9.99 2.03
N HIS A 122 15.21 -9.51 2.92
CA HIS A 122 15.29 -9.92 4.31
C HIS A 122 15.21 -11.45 4.43
N VAL A 123 15.87 -11.98 5.45
CA VAL A 123 15.76 -13.40 5.80
C VAL A 123 14.31 -13.78 6.08
N LEU A 124 13.96 -15.07 5.94
CA LEU A 124 12.62 -15.56 6.26
C LEU A 124 12.21 -15.05 7.65
N PRO A 125 11.05 -14.36 7.78
CA PRO A 125 10.66 -13.70 9.03
C PRO A 125 10.09 -14.70 10.04
N SER A 126 10.83 -15.78 10.33
CA SER A 126 10.51 -16.71 11.42
C SER A 126 10.89 -16.17 12.80
N GLY A 127 11.64 -15.07 12.80
CA GLY A 127 11.96 -14.25 13.95
C GLY A 127 12.28 -12.82 13.50
N VAL A 128 12.72 -11.98 14.42
CA VAL A 128 13.04 -10.57 14.15
C VAL A 128 14.54 -10.33 14.27
N ALA A 129 15.20 -10.28 13.11
CA ALA A 129 16.61 -9.92 13.01
C ALA A 129 16.72 -8.52 12.41
N VAL A 130 17.23 -7.56 13.19
CA VAL A 130 17.50 -6.19 12.74
C VAL A 130 18.74 -6.14 11.84
N GLU A 131 18.73 -5.32 10.78
CA GLU A 131 19.91 -5.04 9.98
C GLU A 131 20.92 -4.21 10.77
N ARG A 132 22.13 -4.75 10.95
CA ARG A 132 23.13 -4.18 11.87
C ARG A 132 23.66 -2.83 11.40
N SER A 133 23.66 -2.58 10.10
CA SER A 133 24.11 -1.28 9.55
C SER A 133 23.13 -0.14 9.86
N LEU A 134 21.89 -0.44 10.24
CA LEU A 134 20.88 0.56 10.62
C LEU A 134 20.94 0.96 12.10
N GLY A 135 21.55 0.12 12.93
CA GLY A 135 21.69 0.29 14.37
C GLY A 135 21.50 -1.01 15.13
N THR A 136 21.37 -0.88 16.44
CA THR A 136 21.15 -1.97 17.38
C THR A 136 19.66 -2.21 17.63
N LYS A 137 19.32 -3.32 18.31
CA LYS A 137 17.96 -3.54 18.83
C LYS A 137 17.48 -2.36 19.68
N ARG A 138 18.37 -1.82 20.51
CA ARG A 138 18.04 -0.70 21.40
C ARG A 138 17.74 0.58 20.62
N ASP A 139 18.48 0.86 19.54
CA ASP A 139 18.21 2.02 18.69
C ASP A 139 16.81 1.95 18.02
N LEU A 140 16.34 0.74 17.67
CA LEU A 140 14.99 0.54 17.15
C LEU A 140 13.92 0.73 18.23
N GLU A 141 14.15 0.22 19.45
CA GLU A 141 13.26 0.45 20.59
C GLU A 141 13.18 1.94 20.93
N ASP A 142 14.32 2.64 20.97
CA ASP A 142 14.37 4.08 21.24
C ASP A 142 13.61 4.89 20.16
N LEU A 143 13.70 4.50 18.89
CA LEU A 143 12.89 5.08 17.82
C LEU A 143 11.39 4.84 18.06
N ALA A 144 11.01 3.60 18.34
CA ALA A 144 9.61 3.23 18.57
C ALA A 144 9.01 3.97 19.78
N ASP A 145 9.72 4.00 20.90
CA ASP A 145 9.32 4.72 22.12
C ASP A 145 9.15 6.22 21.85
N LYS A 146 10.09 6.82 21.10
CA LYS A 146 10.02 8.22 20.71
C LYS A 146 8.78 8.52 19.86
N LEU A 147 8.58 7.77 18.77
CA LEU A 147 7.43 7.99 17.88
C LEU A 147 6.11 7.79 18.64
N SER A 148 6.03 6.75 19.49
CA SER A 148 4.87 6.51 20.34
C SER A 148 4.60 7.67 21.31
N SER A 149 5.64 8.24 21.94
CA SER A 149 5.51 9.40 22.85
C SER A 149 5.00 10.67 22.16
N MET A 150 5.16 10.75 20.84
CA MET A 150 4.68 11.86 20.00
C MET A 150 3.30 11.56 19.37
N GLY A 151 2.73 10.36 19.61
CA GLY A 151 1.49 9.93 18.97
C GLY A 151 1.64 9.59 17.47
N ILE A 152 2.86 9.32 17.02
CA ILE A 152 3.20 8.99 15.62
C ILE A 152 3.15 7.48 15.44
N GLY A 153 2.41 7.00 14.44
CA GLY A 153 2.34 5.59 14.11
C GLY A 153 3.66 5.10 13.50
N PHE A 154 4.09 3.90 13.87
CA PHE A 154 5.32 3.28 13.37
C PHE A 154 5.06 1.86 12.89
N TYR A 155 5.27 1.63 11.60
CA TYR A 155 4.95 0.40 10.90
C TYR A 155 6.20 -0.15 10.18
N PRO A 156 7.10 -0.85 10.89
CA PRO A 156 8.18 -1.61 10.26
C PRO A 156 7.62 -2.62 9.24
N ASP A 157 8.18 -2.66 8.05
CA ASP A 157 7.67 -3.46 6.93
C ASP A 157 8.16 -4.91 6.94
N VAL A 158 7.28 -5.86 6.62
CA VAL A 158 7.61 -7.29 6.49
C VAL A 158 6.90 -7.91 5.27
N SER A 159 7.58 -8.87 4.63
CA SER A 159 7.04 -9.71 3.56
C SER A 159 6.94 -11.15 4.06
N PHE A 160 5.74 -11.73 4.14
CA PHE A 160 5.56 -13.11 4.61
C PHE A 160 5.47 -14.12 3.47
N LEU A 161 4.93 -13.70 2.33
CA LEU A 161 4.65 -14.57 1.19
C LEU A 161 5.80 -14.65 0.19
N ARG A 162 6.69 -13.65 0.16
CA ARG A 162 7.87 -13.63 -0.72
C ARG A 162 9.14 -14.02 0.01
N VAL A 163 9.80 -15.07 -0.48
CA VAL A 163 11.05 -15.59 0.08
C VAL A 163 12.22 -15.31 -0.86
N TYR A 164 13.14 -14.44 -0.40
CA TYR A 164 14.26 -13.92 -1.18
C TYR A 164 15.58 -14.69 -1.00
N ARG A 165 15.62 -15.63 -0.05
CA ARG A 165 16.82 -16.42 0.32
C ARG A 165 16.45 -17.87 0.55
N ASP A 166 17.36 -18.74 0.15
CA ASP A 166 17.25 -20.19 0.29
C ASP A 166 18.66 -20.74 0.51
N THR A 167 19.07 -20.74 1.77
CA THR A 167 20.42 -20.99 2.27
C THR A 167 20.37 -22.01 3.39
N TRP A 168 21.52 -22.60 3.71
CA TRP A 168 21.59 -23.62 4.75
C TRP A 168 21.14 -23.05 6.12
N PHE A 169 20.19 -23.74 6.76
CA PHE A 169 19.66 -23.43 8.11
C PHE A 169 18.88 -22.12 8.24
N ASP A 170 18.27 -21.60 7.17
CA ASP A 170 17.42 -20.39 7.23
C ASP A 170 15.92 -20.66 7.46
N GLY A 171 15.57 -21.92 7.74
CA GLY A 171 14.19 -22.35 8.04
C GLY A 171 13.31 -22.57 6.81
N PHE A 172 13.81 -22.27 5.60
CA PHE A 172 13.10 -22.47 4.34
C PHE A 172 13.75 -23.57 3.50
N THR A 173 12.94 -24.24 2.70
CA THR A 173 13.44 -25.11 1.63
C THR A 173 12.45 -25.10 0.48
N TRP A 174 12.87 -24.64 -0.70
CA TRP A 174 11.99 -24.53 -1.86
C TRP A 174 11.30 -25.85 -2.29
N LEU A 175 11.93 -27.00 -2.02
CA LEU A 175 11.34 -28.33 -2.27
C LEU A 175 10.12 -28.62 -1.37
N ARG A 176 10.11 -28.09 -0.15
CA ARG A 176 9.07 -28.37 0.85
C ARG A 176 8.10 -27.21 1.04
N ASP A 177 8.59 -25.98 0.99
CA ASP A 177 7.90 -24.80 1.52
C ASP A 177 7.42 -23.84 0.43
N ALA A 178 8.01 -23.86 -0.77
CA ALA A 178 7.49 -23.06 -1.88
C ALA A 178 6.14 -23.62 -2.38
N ALA A 179 5.24 -22.71 -2.75
CA ALA A 179 4.01 -23.04 -3.46
C ALA A 179 4.31 -23.68 -4.82
N ARG A 180 3.43 -24.56 -5.29
CA ARG A 180 3.54 -25.23 -6.59
C ARG A 180 2.57 -24.64 -7.61
N MET A 181 3.08 -24.33 -8.80
CA MET A 181 2.28 -24.04 -9.98
C MET A 181 1.57 -25.31 -10.49
N LEU A 182 0.61 -25.18 -11.40
CA LEU A 182 -0.11 -26.34 -11.97
C LEU A 182 0.84 -27.37 -12.62
N ASN A 183 1.88 -26.90 -13.31
CA ASN A 183 2.93 -27.73 -13.90
C ASN A 183 3.92 -28.32 -12.86
N ARG A 184 3.65 -28.12 -11.55
CA ARG A 184 4.43 -28.61 -10.40
C ARG A 184 5.79 -27.95 -10.18
N SER A 185 6.15 -26.92 -10.94
CA SER A 185 7.34 -26.13 -10.64
C SER A 185 7.13 -25.29 -9.36
N ALA A 186 8.24 -24.97 -8.68
CA ALA A 186 8.22 -23.98 -7.60
C ALA A 186 7.72 -22.64 -8.15
N SER A 187 6.72 -22.06 -7.50
CA SER A 187 6.21 -20.75 -7.85
C SER A 187 7.22 -19.68 -7.47
N ARG A 188 7.44 -18.74 -8.39
CA ARG A 188 8.28 -17.57 -8.21
C ARG A 188 7.59 -16.37 -8.83
N VAL A 189 7.74 -15.21 -8.21
CA VAL A 189 7.28 -13.93 -8.78
C VAL A 189 8.45 -13.28 -9.48
N SER A 190 8.55 -13.44 -10.79
CA SER A 190 9.65 -12.89 -11.58
C SER A 190 9.33 -11.51 -12.14
N GLY A 191 10.27 -10.59 -12.02
CA GLY A 191 10.32 -9.38 -12.84
C GLY A 191 10.79 -9.65 -14.26
N TYR A 192 10.65 -8.64 -15.11
CA TYR A 192 11.18 -8.61 -16.47
C TYR A 192 12.16 -7.47 -16.60
N ASP A 193 13.23 -7.67 -17.37
CA ASP A 193 14.06 -6.57 -17.84
C ASP A 193 13.22 -5.73 -18.81
N THR A 194 13.06 -4.44 -18.54
CA THR A 194 12.19 -3.57 -19.32
C THR A 194 12.75 -3.24 -20.71
N VAL A 195 14.05 -3.45 -20.94
CA VAL A 195 14.72 -3.20 -22.22
C VAL A 195 14.73 -4.45 -23.09
N THR A 196 15.10 -5.60 -22.53
CA THR A 196 15.22 -6.86 -23.29
C THR A 196 13.94 -7.68 -23.31
N GLY A 197 13.02 -7.44 -22.36
CA GLY A 197 11.83 -8.25 -22.13
C GLY A 197 12.13 -9.63 -21.56
N GLU A 198 13.39 -9.90 -21.18
CA GLU A 198 13.80 -11.18 -20.63
C GLU A 198 13.32 -11.34 -19.19
N LEU A 199 12.95 -12.58 -18.84
CA LEU A 199 12.58 -12.94 -17.48
C LEU A 199 13.81 -12.84 -16.58
N LEU A 200 13.73 -12.06 -15.50
CA LEU A 200 14.78 -12.03 -14.50
C LEU A 200 14.75 -13.33 -13.70
N THR A 201 15.90 -14.01 -13.58
CA THR A 201 15.99 -15.36 -13.00
C THR A 201 16.73 -15.43 -11.66
N ASP A 202 17.39 -14.35 -11.24
CA ASP A 202 18.02 -14.29 -9.92
C ASP A 202 16.96 -14.19 -8.82
N LEU A 203 17.20 -14.82 -7.66
CA LEU A 203 16.23 -14.88 -6.55
C LEU A 203 15.83 -13.51 -5.98
N ILE A 204 16.62 -12.48 -6.27
CA ILE A 204 16.32 -11.09 -5.90
C ILE A 204 15.13 -10.57 -6.72
N SER A 205 15.16 -10.87 -8.02
CA SER A 205 14.17 -10.45 -9.00
C SER A 205 13.10 -11.52 -9.25
N SER A 206 13.28 -12.71 -8.66
CA SER A 206 12.43 -13.89 -8.78
C SER A 206 12.31 -14.63 -7.43
N PRO A 207 11.81 -13.98 -6.35
CA PRO A 207 11.60 -14.64 -5.06
C PRO A 207 10.63 -15.82 -5.18
N TYR A 208 10.83 -16.83 -4.33
CA TYR A 208 9.85 -17.90 -4.18
C TYR A 208 8.58 -17.38 -3.51
N VAL A 209 7.45 -17.97 -3.89
CA VAL A 209 6.19 -17.80 -3.19
C VAL A 209 6.10 -18.85 -2.09
N LEU A 210 5.90 -18.42 -0.85
CA LEU A 210 5.68 -19.30 0.29
C LEU A 210 4.32 -19.98 0.17
N SER A 211 4.27 -21.30 0.37
CA SER A 211 3.01 -22.03 0.48
C SER A 211 2.24 -21.55 1.71
N ALA A 212 0.94 -21.25 1.54
CA ALA A 212 0.05 -20.88 2.64
C ALA A 212 0.04 -21.91 3.78
N ARG A 213 0.38 -23.19 3.51
CA ARG A 213 0.57 -24.24 4.54
C ARG A 213 1.56 -23.85 5.64
N ARG A 214 2.52 -22.98 5.34
CA ARG A 214 3.59 -22.55 6.25
C ARG A 214 3.31 -21.18 6.88
N LEU A 215 2.29 -20.47 6.41
CA LEU A 215 2.04 -19.08 6.78
C LEU A 215 1.68 -18.94 8.26
N GLY A 216 0.82 -19.82 8.79
CA GLY A 216 0.40 -19.77 10.19
C GLY A 216 1.56 -19.89 11.19
N ASP A 217 2.41 -20.91 11.02
CA ASP A 217 3.60 -21.11 11.86
C ASP A 217 4.55 -19.91 11.77
N LEU A 218 4.75 -19.38 10.55
CA LEU A 218 5.65 -18.28 10.29
C LEU A 218 5.18 -16.99 10.97
N VAL A 219 3.92 -16.61 10.77
CA VAL A 219 3.31 -15.41 11.35
C VAL A 219 3.27 -15.50 12.87
N THR A 220 2.90 -16.66 13.43
CA THR A 220 2.89 -16.87 14.89
C THR A 220 4.28 -16.74 15.50
N SER A 221 5.30 -17.31 14.85
CA SER A 221 6.69 -17.22 15.32
C SER A 221 7.21 -15.78 15.25
N PHE A 222 6.94 -15.08 14.13
CA PHE A 222 7.26 -13.67 13.98
C PHE A 222 6.64 -12.82 15.07
N ALA A 223 5.31 -12.91 15.25
CA ALA A 223 4.58 -12.09 16.21
C ALA A 223 5.11 -12.23 17.64
N ARG A 224 5.47 -13.46 18.04
CA ARG A 224 6.06 -13.74 19.36
C ARG A 224 7.40 -13.05 19.57
N GLU A 225 8.25 -12.97 18.55
CA GLU A 225 9.52 -12.25 18.64
C GLU A 225 9.34 -10.75 18.50
N TYR A 226 8.42 -10.32 17.63
CA TYR A 226 8.10 -8.91 17.38
C TYR A 226 7.53 -8.21 18.62
N ALA A 227 6.74 -8.91 19.43
CA ALA A 227 6.24 -8.41 20.71
C ALA A 227 7.34 -7.92 21.68
N ARG A 228 8.60 -8.39 21.52
CA ARG A 228 9.75 -7.96 22.35
C ARG A 228 10.28 -6.56 22.03
N TYR A 229 9.75 -5.93 20.99
CA TYR A 229 10.10 -4.57 20.58
C TYR A 229 9.05 -3.56 21.00
N SER A 230 7.89 -4.01 21.50
CA SER A 230 6.77 -3.15 21.92
C SER A 230 6.31 -2.16 20.85
N ILE A 231 6.48 -2.51 19.57
CA ILE A 231 6.03 -1.70 18.43
C ILE A 231 4.58 -2.08 18.13
N PRO A 232 3.62 -1.14 18.21
CA PRO A 232 2.20 -1.46 18.04
C PRO A 232 1.79 -1.57 16.57
N GLY A 233 2.59 -1.09 15.62
CA GLY A 233 2.26 -1.08 14.19
C GLY A 233 3.10 -2.08 13.38
N LEU A 234 2.53 -2.64 12.31
CA LEU A 234 3.22 -3.53 11.38
C LEU A 234 2.80 -3.21 9.94
N SER A 235 3.77 -3.10 9.02
CA SER A 235 3.47 -2.92 7.59
C SER A 235 3.56 -4.26 6.86
N LEU A 236 2.50 -4.65 6.15
CA LEU A 236 2.39 -5.86 5.35
C LEU A 236 2.59 -5.54 3.87
N ARG A 237 3.67 -6.07 3.30
CA ARG A 237 4.02 -5.82 1.89
C ARG A 237 3.22 -6.66 0.89
N ASP A 238 2.85 -7.88 1.27
CA ASP A 238 2.32 -8.88 0.34
C ASP A 238 1.02 -9.53 0.79
N MET A 239 0.88 -9.82 2.09
CA MET A 239 -0.22 -10.62 2.62
C MET A 239 -1.62 -10.01 2.44
N ALA A 240 -1.72 -8.70 2.26
CA ALA A 240 -3.00 -8.02 2.00
C ALA A 240 -3.43 -8.03 0.52
N SER A 241 -2.50 -8.36 -0.40
CA SER A 241 -2.72 -8.29 -1.85
C SER A 241 -2.51 -9.62 -2.59
N GLN A 242 -1.89 -10.62 -1.95
CA GLN A 242 -1.53 -11.91 -2.56
C GLN A 242 -2.28 -13.08 -1.92
N VAL A 243 -2.79 -13.97 -2.78
CA VAL A 243 -3.48 -15.20 -2.41
C VAL A 243 -3.05 -16.31 -3.36
N ASP A 244 -2.09 -17.12 -2.95
CA ASP A 244 -1.40 -18.05 -3.84
C ASP A 244 -1.82 -19.50 -3.60
N SER A 245 -2.16 -20.20 -4.67
CA SER A 245 -2.44 -21.64 -4.61
C SER A 245 -1.16 -22.47 -4.52
N ASP A 246 -1.22 -23.63 -3.87
CA ASP A 246 -0.16 -24.65 -3.81
C ASP A 246 -0.65 -25.96 -4.45
N PHE A 247 -0.41 -26.13 -5.75
CA PHE A 247 -0.85 -27.31 -6.50
C PHE A 247 0.11 -28.48 -6.30
N ARG A 248 0.06 -29.11 -5.13
CA ARG A 248 0.78 -30.35 -4.85
C ARG A 248 0.09 -31.57 -5.47
N THR A 249 0.87 -32.64 -5.65
CA THR A 249 0.37 -33.92 -6.16
C THR A 249 -0.39 -34.69 -5.09
N ASP A 250 0.04 -34.55 -3.84
CA ASP A 250 -0.70 -35.01 -2.67
C ASP A 250 -1.89 -34.07 -2.44
N GLU A 251 -3.11 -34.60 -2.52
CA GLU A 251 -4.36 -33.83 -2.39
C GLU A 251 -4.53 -33.24 -0.98
N ASP A 252 -3.97 -33.89 0.05
CA ASP A 252 -4.01 -33.40 1.43
C ASP A 252 -3.09 -32.18 1.63
N LEU A 253 -2.07 -32.05 0.78
CA LEU A 253 -1.16 -30.91 0.77
C LEU A 253 -1.52 -29.86 -0.27
N LEU A 254 -2.57 -30.09 -1.07
CA LEU A 254 -3.05 -29.13 -2.05
C LEU A 254 -3.80 -28.00 -1.33
N ILE A 255 -3.42 -26.76 -1.67
CA ILE A 255 -4.17 -25.56 -1.30
C ILE A 255 -4.67 -24.90 -2.58
N ASP A 256 -5.99 -24.88 -2.76
CA ASP A 256 -6.61 -24.03 -3.77
C ASP A 256 -6.70 -22.57 -3.31
N ARG A 257 -7.02 -21.66 -4.22
CA ARG A 257 -7.06 -20.22 -3.92
C ARG A 257 -8.07 -19.87 -2.81
N ALA A 258 -9.22 -20.56 -2.73
CA ALA A 258 -10.23 -20.29 -1.71
C ALA A 258 -9.74 -20.73 -0.31
N GLN A 259 -9.02 -21.84 -0.22
CA GLN A 259 -8.36 -22.24 1.02
C GLN A 259 -7.22 -21.30 1.41
N SER A 260 -6.40 -20.88 0.44
CA SER A 260 -5.34 -19.89 0.71
C SER A 260 -5.92 -18.58 1.23
N LEU A 261 -7.06 -18.12 0.70
CA LEU A 261 -7.72 -16.90 1.15
C LEU A 261 -8.07 -17.00 2.63
N LYS A 262 -8.71 -18.09 3.05
CA LYS A 262 -9.06 -18.33 4.46
C LYS A 262 -7.83 -18.30 5.38
N ILE A 263 -6.75 -18.97 4.97
CA ILE A 263 -5.50 -19.00 5.76
C ILE A 263 -4.91 -17.59 5.90
N VAL A 264 -4.93 -16.81 4.82
CA VAL A 264 -4.44 -15.42 4.83
C VAL A 264 -5.32 -14.54 5.71
N GLU A 265 -6.64 -14.61 5.59
CA GLU A 265 -7.59 -13.88 6.44
C GLU A 265 -7.42 -14.25 7.93
N GLU A 266 -7.22 -15.54 8.24
CA GLU A 266 -6.94 -16.00 9.59
C GLU A 266 -5.65 -15.37 10.16
N GLN A 267 -4.61 -15.18 9.33
CA GLN A 267 -3.38 -14.54 9.77
C GLN A 267 -3.51 -13.03 9.93
N LEU A 268 -4.28 -12.37 9.06
CA LEU A 268 -4.58 -10.95 9.19
C LEU A 268 -5.39 -10.68 10.47
N ARG A 269 -6.42 -11.49 10.73
CA ARG A 269 -7.21 -11.46 11.97
C ARG A 269 -6.34 -11.74 13.20
N TYR A 270 -5.45 -12.72 13.13
CA TYR A 270 -4.54 -13.01 14.24
C TYR A 270 -3.62 -11.81 14.56
N LEU A 271 -3.03 -11.16 13.55
CA LEU A 271 -2.15 -10.00 13.77
C LEU A 271 -2.92 -8.78 14.29
N SER A 272 -4.08 -8.49 13.73
CA SER A 272 -4.91 -7.33 14.11
C SER A 272 -5.65 -7.55 15.42
N ASP A 273 -6.51 -8.56 15.50
CA ASP A 273 -7.42 -8.75 16.63
C ASP A 273 -6.78 -9.50 17.81
N ASP A 274 -6.06 -10.61 17.53
CA ASP A 274 -5.55 -11.48 18.60
C ASP A 274 -4.24 -10.93 19.21
N VAL A 275 -3.36 -10.37 18.37
CA VAL A 275 -2.10 -9.73 18.81
C VAL A 275 -2.29 -8.25 19.12
N GLY A 276 -3.25 -7.57 18.48
CA GLY A 276 -3.53 -6.15 18.70
C GLY A 276 -2.62 -5.20 17.94
N LEU A 277 -2.08 -5.58 16.78
CA LEU A 277 -1.25 -4.71 15.96
C LEU A 277 -2.09 -3.83 15.05
N GLY A 278 -1.74 -2.55 14.96
CA GLY A 278 -2.20 -1.68 13.88
C GLY A 278 -1.52 -2.10 12.57
N LEU A 279 -2.29 -2.33 11.51
CA LEU A 279 -1.77 -2.83 10.25
C LEU A 279 -1.79 -1.75 9.17
N MET A 280 -0.62 -1.51 8.60
CA MET A 280 -0.48 -0.82 7.32
C MET A 280 -0.28 -1.86 6.22
N ALA A 281 -0.92 -1.69 5.07
CA ALA A 281 -0.81 -2.64 3.96
C ALA A 281 -0.45 -1.96 2.64
N SER A 282 0.49 -2.53 1.89
CA SER A 282 0.83 -2.08 0.54
C SER A 282 -0.07 -2.75 -0.49
N GLY A 283 -1.02 -1.97 -0.98
CA GLY A 283 -2.24 -2.48 -1.59
C GLY A 283 -3.08 -3.27 -0.58
N ALA A 284 -4.38 -3.36 -0.83
CA ALA A 284 -5.25 -4.28 -0.09
C ALA A 284 -6.40 -4.71 -0.99
N ASN A 285 -6.61 -6.03 -1.07
CA ASN A 285 -7.85 -6.56 -1.61
C ASN A 285 -8.94 -6.53 -0.51
N ASP A 286 -10.20 -6.62 -0.92
CA ASP A 286 -11.39 -6.57 -0.05
C ASP A 286 -11.27 -7.37 1.26
N TYR A 287 -10.76 -8.60 1.19
CA TYR A 287 -10.60 -9.49 2.35
C TYR A 287 -9.68 -8.95 3.45
N ALA A 288 -8.77 -8.03 3.13
CA ALA A 288 -7.76 -7.52 4.04
C ALA A 288 -8.15 -6.18 4.68
N ILE A 289 -9.04 -5.43 4.03
CA ILE A 289 -9.26 -4.00 4.33
C ILE A 289 -9.76 -3.81 5.76
N LYS A 290 -10.65 -4.67 6.26
CA LYS A 290 -11.19 -4.57 7.63
C LYS A 290 -10.14 -4.70 8.74
N TYR A 291 -8.98 -5.28 8.44
CA TYR A 291 -7.90 -5.49 9.39
C TYR A 291 -6.83 -4.39 9.31
N CYS A 292 -6.96 -3.45 8.37
CA CYS A 292 -5.94 -2.43 8.11
C CYS A 292 -6.39 -1.06 8.63
N ASP A 293 -5.50 -0.37 9.33
CA ASP A 293 -5.66 1.03 9.69
C ASP A 293 -5.36 1.94 8.49
N ILE A 294 -4.35 1.56 7.69
CA ILE A 294 -3.88 2.34 6.55
C ILE A 294 -3.56 1.44 5.35
N VAL A 295 -4.06 1.80 4.17
CA VAL A 295 -3.70 1.12 2.92
C VAL A 295 -2.91 2.07 2.02
N THR A 296 -1.65 1.76 1.74
CA THR A 296 -0.81 2.50 0.79
C THR A 296 -0.88 1.89 -0.60
N ASP A 297 -0.39 2.60 -1.61
CA ASP A 297 -0.29 2.09 -2.99
C ASP A 297 -1.66 1.66 -3.56
N VAL A 298 -2.74 2.36 -3.17
CA VAL A 298 -4.09 2.14 -3.70
C VAL A 298 -4.12 2.49 -5.19
N PRO A 299 -4.74 1.65 -6.06
CA PRO A 299 -4.74 1.87 -7.50
C PRO A 299 -5.46 3.16 -7.89
N THR A 300 -4.81 3.95 -8.75
CA THR A 300 -5.28 5.26 -9.24
C THR A 300 -5.65 5.28 -10.72
N GLY A 301 -5.33 4.21 -11.43
CA GLY A 301 -5.31 4.16 -12.89
C GLY A 301 -5.76 2.82 -13.44
N SER A 302 -6.13 2.82 -14.70
CA SER A 302 -6.39 1.60 -15.46
C SER A 302 -5.17 1.20 -16.30
N SER A 303 -5.21 0.03 -16.94
CA SER A 303 -4.12 -0.42 -17.83
C SER A 303 -4.04 0.36 -19.15
N GLY A 304 -5.02 1.24 -19.45
CA GLY A 304 -5.07 2.01 -20.70
C GLY A 304 -5.31 1.16 -21.96
N TYR A 305 -5.79 -0.08 -21.82
CA TYR A 305 -6.16 -0.88 -22.98
C TYR A 305 -7.36 -0.27 -23.71
N GLN A 306 -7.40 -0.38 -25.04
CA GLN A 306 -8.44 0.22 -25.89
C GLN A 306 -9.87 -0.28 -25.61
N ILE A 307 -10.02 -1.39 -24.89
CA ILE A 307 -11.33 -1.90 -24.44
C ILE A 307 -11.88 -1.12 -23.22
N LEU A 308 -11.04 -0.30 -22.58
CA LEU A 308 -11.38 0.52 -21.43
C LEU A 308 -11.74 1.92 -21.92
N ASP A 309 -12.77 2.50 -21.32
CA ASP A 309 -13.29 3.82 -21.68
C ASP A 309 -12.71 4.90 -20.75
N GLU A 310 -13.17 4.92 -19.48
CA GLU A 310 -12.78 5.95 -18.50
C GLU A 310 -12.24 5.34 -17.21
N THR A 311 -11.27 6.02 -16.60
CA THR A 311 -10.76 5.70 -15.26
C THR A 311 -11.52 6.55 -14.24
N VAL A 312 -12.14 5.91 -13.25
CA VAL A 312 -12.89 6.58 -12.17
C VAL A 312 -12.35 6.13 -10.81
N PRO A 313 -12.45 6.97 -9.75
CA PRO A 313 -11.92 6.65 -8.43
C PRO A 313 -12.81 5.69 -7.63
N PHE A 314 -13.29 4.61 -8.26
CA PHE A 314 -14.28 3.70 -7.67
C PHE A 314 -13.81 3.11 -6.33
N PHE A 315 -12.54 2.70 -6.25
CA PHE A 315 -11.97 2.11 -5.04
C PHE A 315 -11.94 3.13 -3.90
N GLN A 316 -11.49 4.35 -4.17
CA GLN A 316 -11.43 5.45 -3.21
C GLN A 316 -12.82 5.84 -2.74
N MET A 317 -13.82 5.88 -3.63
CA MET A 317 -15.22 6.14 -3.26
C MET A 317 -15.78 5.08 -2.30
N VAL A 318 -15.34 3.81 -2.42
CA VAL A 318 -15.74 2.74 -1.50
C VAL A 318 -15.06 2.90 -0.13
N LEU A 319 -13.78 3.28 -0.10
CA LEU A 319 -12.99 3.33 1.14
C LEU A 319 -13.11 4.62 1.94
N HIS A 320 -13.29 5.76 1.26
CA HIS A 320 -13.19 7.05 1.90
C HIS A 320 -14.20 7.21 3.02
N GLY A 321 -13.69 7.52 4.22
CA GLY A 321 -14.46 7.59 5.46
C GLY A 321 -14.51 6.30 6.30
N TYR A 322 -13.87 5.22 5.85
CA TYR A 322 -13.83 3.93 6.58
C TYR A 322 -12.41 3.44 6.84
N VAL A 323 -11.47 3.69 5.92
CA VAL A 323 -10.05 3.34 6.09
C VAL A 323 -9.21 4.49 5.55
N ALA A 324 -8.11 4.84 6.22
CA ALA A 324 -7.17 5.80 5.68
C ALA A 324 -6.38 5.15 4.54
N TYR A 325 -6.16 5.87 3.45
CA TYR A 325 -5.40 5.33 2.33
C TYR A 325 -4.52 6.37 1.66
N ALA A 326 -3.43 5.88 1.09
CA ALA A 326 -2.51 6.63 0.26
C ALA A 326 -2.46 6.00 -1.14
N LEU A 327 -2.17 6.83 -2.13
CA LEU A 327 -1.97 6.42 -3.52
C LEU A 327 -0.53 5.89 -3.69
N GLU A 328 0.09 6.10 -4.85
CA GLU A 328 1.54 5.94 -5.01
C GLU A 328 2.30 7.11 -4.34
N PRO A 329 3.58 6.92 -3.95
CA PRO A 329 4.38 8.01 -3.42
C PRO A 329 4.52 9.15 -4.43
N ALA A 330 4.15 10.38 -4.05
CA ALA A 330 4.12 11.53 -4.96
C ALA A 330 5.48 11.82 -5.61
N ASN A 331 6.57 11.64 -4.87
CA ASN A 331 7.93 11.84 -5.37
C ASN A 331 8.45 10.74 -6.31
N LEU A 332 7.73 9.63 -6.44
CA LEU A 332 8.03 8.54 -7.37
C LEU A 332 7.02 8.46 -8.52
N ALA A 333 5.98 9.30 -8.51
CA ALA A 333 5.04 9.39 -9.61
C ALA A 333 5.72 9.93 -10.87
N VAL A 334 5.20 9.53 -12.04
CA VAL A 334 5.68 10.03 -13.34
C VAL A 334 5.54 11.55 -13.44
N ASP A 335 4.44 12.08 -12.91
CA ASP A 335 4.17 13.50 -12.80
C ASP A 335 3.70 13.82 -11.37
N PRO A 336 4.58 14.39 -10.52
CA PRO A 336 4.25 14.74 -9.14
C PRO A 336 3.08 15.71 -9.01
N VAL A 337 2.91 16.66 -9.94
CA VAL A 337 1.80 17.63 -9.90
C VAL A 337 0.48 16.91 -10.12
N GLN A 338 0.42 16.02 -11.10
CA GLN A 338 -0.78 15.21 -11.36
C GLN A 338 -1.08 14.24 -10.20
N ALA A 339 -0.05 13.70 -9.55
CA ALA A 339 -0.21 12.84 -8.37
C ALA A 339 -0.78 13.61 -7.17
N VAL A 340 -0.35 14.85 -6.95
CA VAL A 340 -0.90 15.75 -5.94
C VAL A 340 -2.38 16.03 -6.21
N LEU A 341 -2.72 16.45 -7.44
CA LEU A 341 -4.10 16.71 -7.83
C LEU A 341 -5.00 15.47 -7.64
N ARG A 342 -4.48 14.27 -7.92
CA ARG A 342 -5.21 13.01 -7.70
C ARG A 342 -5.39 12.66 -6.23
N THR A 343 -4.39 12.99 -5.40
CA THR A 343 -4.49 12.85 -3.94
C THR A 343 -5.63 13.72 -3.41
N ILE A 344 -5.78 14.95 -3.93
CA ILE A 344 -6.86 15.89 -3.59
C ILE A 344 -8.22 15.44 -4.14
N GLU A 345 -8.29 15.05 -5.42
CA GLU A 345 -9.52 14.56 -6.06
C GLU A 345 -10.12 13.41 -5.26
N THR A 346 -9.25 12.51 -4.78
CA THR A 346 -9.69 11.27 -4.14
C THR A 346 -9.66 11.33 -2.62
N GLY A 347 -9.29 12.45 -1.98
CA GLY A 347 -9.23 12.55 -0.53
C GLY A 347 -8.27 11.53 0.12
N ALA A 348 -7.14 11.24 -0.54
CA ALA A 348 -6.11 10.34 -0.03
C ALA A 348 -5.12 11.05 0.91
N SER A 349 -4.47 10.29 1.79
CA SER A 349 -3.32 10.74 2.57
C SER A 349 -2.16 11.15 1.66
N PRO A 350 -1.46 12.27 1.96
CA PRO A 350 -0.19 12.55 1.32
C PRO A 350 0.81 11.44 1.63
N TYR A 351 1.57 11.03 0.63
CA TYR A 351 2.48 9.90 0.74
C TYR A 351 3.78 10.16 0.00
N PHE A 352 4.89 10.02 0.72
CA PHE A 352 6.24 10.16 0.20
C PHE A 352 7.11 8.98 0.63
N ARG A 353 8.02 8.58 -0.27
CA ARG A 353 9.06 7.59 0.04
C ARG A 353 10.43 8.25 -0.02
N VAL A 354 11.12 8.32 1.11
CA VAL A 354 12.38 9.06 1.23
C VAL A 354 13.47 8.25 1.93
N MET A 355 14.70 8.74 1.83
CA MET A 355 15.88 8.27 2.51
C MET A 355 16.72 9.44 3.04
N TYR A 356 17.49 9.21 4.09
CA TYR A 356 18.40 10.23 4.64
C TYR A 356 19.67 10.39 3.77
N ALA A 357 20.20 9.27 3.25
CA ALA A 357 21.41 9.25 2.47
C ALA A 357 21.29 10.04 1.16
N ASP A 358 22.43 10.53 0.68
CA ASP A 358 22.53 11.22 -0.61
C ASP A 358 22.24 10.26 -1.78
N GLY A 359 21.58 10.76 -2.83
CA GLY A 359 21.25 9.99 -4.03
C GLY A 359 22.45 9.35 -4.73
N SER A 360 23.66 9.89 -4.56
CA SER A 360 24.89 9.28 -5.06
C SER A 360 25.20 7.90 -4.46
N THR A 361 24.69 7.60 -3.26
CA THR A 361 24.89 6.32 -2.55
C THR A 361 24.34 5.12 -3.34
N ILE A 362 23.31 5.35 -4.15
CA ILE A 362 22.62 4.32 -4.92
C ILE A 362 22.98 4.34 -6.41
N LYS A 363 23.82 5.29 -6.83
CA LYS A 363 24.31 5.40 -8.21
C LYS A 363 25.09 4.14 -8.60
N SER A 364 24.86 3.65 -9.82
CA SER A 364 25.47 2.43 -10.35
C SER A 364 25.15 1.17 -9.53
N THR A 365 24.02 1.17 -8.82
CA THR A 365 23.46 -0.01 -8.17
C THR A 365 22.16 -0.41 -8.88
N ARG A 366 21.63 -1.60 -8.59
CA ARG A 366 20.30 -2.01 -9.09
C ARG A 366 19.13 -1.16 -8.55
N TYR A 367 19.44 -0.23 -7.65
CA TYR A 367 18.49 0.68 -7.01
C TYR A 367 18.67 2.12 -7.49
N ASP A 368 19.39 2.34 -8.59
CA ASP A 368 19.60 3.67 -9.15
C ASP A 368 18.28 4.40 -9.42
N HIS A 369 17.21 3.70 -9.84
CA HIS A 369 15.84 4.23 -9.98
C HIS A 369 15.27 4.92 -8.72
N LEU A 370 15.87 4.72 -7.54
CA LEU A 370 15.49 5.36 -6.29
C LEU A 370 16.21 6.71 -6.05
N TYR A 371 16.86 7.29 -7.06
CA TYR A 371 17.73 8.48 -6.92
C TYR A 371 17.01 9.71 -6.37
N SER A 372 15.71 9.85 -6.65
CA SER A 372 14.87 10.99 -6.25
C SER A 372 14.19 10.78 -4.89
N MET A 373 14.95 10.36 -3.88
CA MET A 373 14.41 10.05 -2.56
C MET A 373 15.10 10.77 -1.41
N ASN A 374 16.04 11.70 -1.65
CA ASN A 374 16.67 12.38 -0.52
C ASN A 374 15.64 13.22 0.26
N PHE A 375 15.51 12.98 1.56
CA PHE A 375 14.53 13.67 2.39
C PHE A 375 14.69 15.19 2.36
N HIS A 376 15.92 15.69 2.40
CA HIS A 376 16.18 17.13 2.49
C HIS A 376 15.83 17.85 1.18
N GLU A 377 15.83 17.15 0.05
CA GLU A 377 15.39 17.70 -1.24
C GLU A 377 13.85 17.79 -1.31
N TRP A 378 13.13 16.86 -0.67
CA TRP A 378 11.65 16.80 -0.70
C TRP A 378 10.97 17.44 0.50
N LYS A 379 11.73 17.90 1.51
CA LYS A 379 11.19 18.37 2.78
C LYS A 379 10.17 19.50 2.59
N ASP A 380 10.51 20.49 1.78
CA ASP A 380 9.64 21.64 1.55
C ASP A 380 8.36 21.24 0.80
N ASP A 381 8.46 20.39 -0.22
CA ASP A 381 7.31 19.86 -0.96
C ASP A 381 6.38 19.02 -0.08
N ILE A 382 6.94 18.20 0.83
CA ILE A 382 6.17 17.42 1.82
C ILE A 382 5.35 18.35 2.71
N ILE A 383 5.97 19.42 3.20
CA ILE A 383 5.34 20.39 4.09
C ILE A 383 4.26 21.17 3.36
N GLU A 384 4.52 21.61 2.13
CA GLU A 384 3.56 22.32 1.28
C GLU A 384 2.33 21.46 0.99
N LEU A 385 2.53 20.24 0.48
CA LEU A 385 1.44 19.32 0.18
C LEU A 385 0.60 18.97 1.42
N TYR A 386 1.25 18.74 2.57
CA TYR A 386 0.53 18.44 3.80
C TYR A 386 -0.38 19.61 4.22
N ARG A 387 0.09 20.86 4.10
CA ARG A 387 -0.71 22.05 4.45
C ARG A 387 -1.90 22.20 3.51
N GLU A 388 -1.67 22.09 2.21
CA GLU A 388 -2.70 22.14 1.17
C GLU A 388 -3.81 21.10 1.42
N LEU A 389 -3.43 19.84 1.64
CA LEU A 389 -4.38 18.78 1.91
C LEU A 389 -5.11 18.97 3.23
N ASN A 390 -4.43 19.47 4.28
CA ASN A 390 -5.09 19.70 5.55
C ASN A 390 -6.22 20.75 5.45
N GLU A 391 -6.11 21.74 4.56
CA GLU A 391 -7.20 22.67 4.27
C GLU A 391 -8.39 21.95 3.61
N VAL A 392 -8.12 21.10 2.61
CA VAL A 392 -9.13 20.25 1.94
C VAL A 392 -9.84 19.35 2.96
N PHE A 393 -9.08 18.66 3.81
CA PHE A 393 -9.61 17.71 4.79
C PHE A 393 -10.33 18.39 5.94
N SER A 394 -9.91 19.58 6.36
CA SER A 394 -10.65 20.37 7.36
C SER A 394 -12.05 20.73 6.87
N ALA A 395 -12.23 20.96 5.56
CA ALA A 395 -13.54 21.22 4.96
C ALA A 395 -14.36 19.93 4.73
N ALA A 396 -13.71 18.85 4.32
CA ALA A 396 -14.37 17.57 4.04
C ALA A 396 -14.64 16.72 5.30
N GLY A 397 -14.03 17.02 6.45
CA GLY A 397 -14.36 16.45 7.77
C GLY A 397 -14.32 14.92 7.88
N GLY A 398 -13.58 14.23 7.01
CA GLY A 398 -13.61 12.78 6.94
C GLY A 398 -14.96 12.18 6.53
N HIS A 399 -15.82 13.00 5.93
CA HIS A 399 -17.09 12.59 5.37
C HIS A 399 -16.88 11.70 4.16
N ARG A 400 -17.79 10.75 3.92
CA ARG A 400 -17.68 9.83 2.77
C ARG A 400 -17.73 10.62 1.48
N ILE A 401 -17.00 10.15 0.46
CA ILE A 401 -17.24 10.61 -0.91
C ILE A 401 -18.60 10.05 -1.32
N VAL A 402 -19.56 10.93 -1.57
CA VAL A 402 -20.90 10.53 -2.01
C VAL A 402 -21.05 10.61 -3.51
N GLN A 403 -20.32 11.48 -4.20
CA GLN A 403 -20.40 11.58 -5.66
C GLN A 403 -19.05 11.99 -6.24
N HIS A 404 -18.73 11.42 -7.39
CA HIS A 404 -17.66 11.89 -8.24
C HIS A 404 -18.22 12.09 -9.65
N ARG A 405 -17.85 13.19 -10.32
CA ARG A 405 -18.32 13.48 -11.67
C ARG A 405 -17.30 14.27 -12.47
N ARG A 406 -17.27 14.00 -13.78
CA ARG A 406 -16.58 14.84 -14.75
C ARG A 406 -17.47 16.04 -15.08
N ILE A 407 -17.00 17.26 -14.78
CA ILE A 407 -17.72 18.49 -15.13
C ILE A 407 -17.37 18.93 -16.55
N LEU A 408 -16.07 18.92 -16.89
CA LEU A 408 -15.52 19.17 -18.22
C LEU A 408 -14.44 18.13 -18.51
N GLU A 409 -14.01 18.03 -19.76
CA GLU A 409 -12.84 17.21 -20.10
C GLU A 409 -11.63 17.64 -19.27
N GLY A 410 -11.05 16.71 -18.49
CA GLY A 410 -9.94 17.00 -17.59
C GLY A 410 -10.31 17.76 -16.31
N VAL A 411 -11.61 18.00 -16.03
CA VAL A 411 -12.06 18.70 -14.81
C VAL A 411 -13.09 17.86 -14.07
N TYR A 412 -12.76 17.51 -12.83
CA TYR A 412 -13.55 16.58 -12.02
C TYR A 412 -13.97 17.21 -10.70
N GLN A 413 -15.11 16.78 -10.18
CA GLN A 413 -15.62 17.19 -8.88
C GLN A 413 -15.93 15.99 -8.01
N THR A 414 -15.44 16.05 -6.77
CA THR A 414 -15.70 15.07 -5.71
C THR A 414 -16.54 15.75 -4.63
N ILE A 415 -17.70 15.18 -4.33
CA ILE A 415 -18.67 15.71 -3.35
C ILE A 415 -18.70 14.79 -2.13
N TYR A 416 -18.60 15.39 -0.95
CA TYR A 416 -18.59 14.71 0.34
C TYR A 416 -19.97 14.72 1.01
N GLU A 417 -20.20 13.80 1.95
CA GLU A 417 -21.48 13.62 2.64
C GLU A 417 -21.97 14.87 3.40
N ASN A 418 -21.07 15.75 3.81
CA ASN A 418 -21.42 17.04 4.42
C ASN A 418 -21.81 18.14 3.41
N GLY A 419 -21.71 17.88 2.11
CA GLY A 419 -21.99 18.84 1.04
C GLY A 419 -20.78 19.64 0.58
N ALA A 420 -19.62 19.53 1.24
CA ALA A 420 -18.37 20.10 0.72
C ALA A 420 -17.97 19.39 -0.57
N SER A 421 -17.20 20.05 -1.42
CA SER A 421 -16.63 19.41 -2.62
C SER A 421 -15.26 19.94 -2.99
N THR A 422 -14.47 19.10 -3.65
CA THR A 422 -13.24 19.51 -4.33
C THR A 422 -13.49 19.52 -5.83
N VAL A 423 -12.95 20.53 -6.52
CA VAL A 423 -12.91 20.57 -7.98
C VAL A 423 -11.46 20.60 -8.40
N VAL A 424 -11.07 19.65 -9.24
CA VAL A 424 -9.69 19.45 -9.69
C VAL A 424 -9.63 19.64 -11.20
N ASN A 425 -8.68 20.46 -11.67
CA ASN A 425 -8.45 20.77 -13.06
C ASN A 425 -7.08 20.24 -13.49
N TYR A 426 -7.10 19.16 -14.28
CA TYR A 426 -5.90 18.53 -14.83
C TYR A 426 -5.42 19.17 -16.14
N THR A 427 -6.18 20.13 -16.69
CA THR A 427 -5.81 20.83 -17.92
C THR A 427 -4.82 21.94 -17.64
N GLU A 428 -4.13 22.43 -18.67
CA GLU A 428 -3.17 23.54 -18.55
C GLU A 428 -3.84 24.93 -18.47
N HIS A 429 -5.16 25.01 -18.60
CA HIS A 429 -5.89 26.27 -18.70
C HIS A 429 -6.85 26.46 -17.54
N SER A 430 -6.97 27.70 -17.05
CA SER A 430 -7.99 28.05 -16.05
C SER A 430 -9.40 27.79 -16.60
N VAL A 431 -10.28 27.29 -15.74
CA VAL A 431 -11.72 27.13 -16.01
C VAL A 431 -12.55 27.86 -14.96
N ASP A 432 -13.73 28.35 -15.32
CA ASP A 432 -14.69 28.93 -14.37
C ASP A 432 -15.74 27.88 -14.00
N ILE A 433 -15.87 27.59 -12.71
CA ILE A 433 -16.86 26.67 -12.16
C ILE A 433 -17.72 27.44 -11.15
N GLY A 434 -18.90 27.88 -11.59
CA GLY A 434 -19.85 28.59 -10.73
C GLY A 434 -19.35 29.95 -10.24
N GLY A 435 -18.56 30.68 -11.06
CA GLY A 435 -17.97 31.97 -10.68
C GLY A 435 -16.67 31.87 -9.89
N HIS A 436 -16.11 30.66 -9.74
CA HIS A 436 -14.81 30.41 -9.14
C HIS A 436 -13.81 29.99 -10.22
N GLU A 437 -12.68 30.70 -10.31
CA GLU A 437 -11.57 30.31 -11.18
C GLU A 437 -10.84 29.10 -10.59
N VAL A 438 -10.77 28.01 -11.34
CA VAL A 438 -9.90 26.86 -11.06
C VAL A 438 -8.74 26.92 -12.04
N ARG A 439 -7.56 27.28 -11.54
CA ARG A 439 -6.35 27.38 -12.37
C ARG A 439 -6.04 26.05 -13.05
N GLY A 440 -5.35 26.12 -14.19
CA GLY A 440 -4.77 24.93 -14.83
C GLY A 440 -3.81 24.23 -13.88
N CYS A 441 -3.84 22.90 -13.88
CA CYS A 441 -3.12 22.04 -12.93
C CYS A 441 -3.38 22.46 -11.46
N GLY A 442 -4.61 22.85 -11.15
CA GLY A 442 -5.01 23.39 -9.86
C GLY A 442 -6.32 22.82 -9.34
N TYR A 443 -6.71 23.26 -8.17
CA TYR A 443 -7.95 22.83 -7.53
C TYR A 443 -8.57 23.97 -6.72
N ILE A 444 -9.83 23.78 -6.36
CA ILE A 444 -10.52 24.59 -5.35
C ILE A 444 -11.31 23.70 -4.41
N VAL A 445 -11.51 24.17 -3.19
CA VAL A 445 -12.40 23.56 -2.20
C VAL A 445 -13.63 24.43 -2.07
N LEU A 446 -14.79 23.85 -2.31
CA LEU A 446 -16.08 24.49 -2.12
C LEU A 446 -16.67 23.99 -0.79
N PRO A 447 -16.91 24.88 0.19
CA PRO A 447 -17.52 24.48 1.46
C PRO A 447 -18.97 24.00 1.23
N ALA A 448 -19.51 23.26 2.20
CA ALA A 448 -20.92 22.93 2.18
C ALA A 448 -21.77 24.21 2.11
N GLU A 449 -22.74 24.26 1.21
CA GLU A 449 -23.71 25.35 1.21
C GLU A 449 -24.43 25.33 2.55
N VAL A 450 -24.31 26.42 3.32
CA VAL A 450 -25.17 26.63 4.49
C VAL A 450 -26.57 26.90 3.94
N THR A 451 -27.34 25.84 3.71
CA THR A 451 -28.78 25.99 3.54
C THR A 451 -29.29 26.66 4.81
N GLN A 452 -29.66 27.93 4.72
CA GLN A 452 -30.52 28.57 5.69
C GLN A 452 -31.77 27.68 5.74
N SER A 453 -31.86 26.83 6.75
CA SER A 453 -33.06 26.06 7.03
C SER A 453 -34.17 27.06 7.31
N GLY A 454 -34.96 27.35 6.28
CA GLY A 454 -36.31 27.87 6.45
C GLY A 454 -37.04 26.88 7.34
N ASP A 455 -37.43 27.37 8.49
CA ASP A 455 -38.29 26.72 9.47
C ASP A 455 -39.46 25.97 8.79
N PRO A 456 -39.54 24.63 8.87
CA PRO A 456 -40.66 23.89 8.31
C PRO A 456 -41.97 24.00 9.12
N GLU A 457 -42.01 24.76 10.22
CA GLU A 457 -43.22 24.93 11.06
C GLU A 457 -43.96 26.27 10.88
N ALA A 458 -43.94 26.84 9.68
CA ALA A 458 -44.85 27.91 9.29
C ALA A 458 -45.55 27.61 7.96
N LEU A 459 -46.54 26.70 7.99
CA LEU A 459 -47.89 26.85 7.43
C LEU A 459 -48.78 25.62 7.68
#